data_AF-A0A7S4BNQ2-F1
#
_entry.id   AF-A0A7S4BNQ2-F1
#
_cell.length_a   1.000
_cell.length_b   1.000
_cell.length_c   1.000
_cell.angle_alpha   90.00
_cell.angle_beta   90.00
_cell.angle_gamma   90.00
#
_symmetry.space_group_name_H-M   'P 1'
#
loop_
_entity.id
_entity.type
_entity.pdbx_description
1 polymer ?
#
loop_
_entity_poly.entity_id
_entity_poly.type
_entity_poly.pdbx_seq_one_letter_code
_entity_poly.pdbx_strand_id
1 'polypeptide(L)'
;RRAAMGSLPQLASTAAVFLAACAFTANVGAVDTAPLHDESNTQIHGPRISTVAFGSCRKQQLPQPIWRAVLDLSPDMWLWTGDAIYPKPGAGEIEIRRAYESAMSNKDALAFFSAVPIVDGVYDDHDYGENDGGKHFEMREQSRLAFLDEVLQSPKDSPRRTQPGGLYGSRVFGTPPQQLKIIMLDTRFSRDSHAIPSPGGSKHLPKAGYLAGATRSMSAVFGIGQTHDGDVLGEDQWEWLRSQLTNSSASVHLIVSSIQVLTTVPAVESWGHFPASRKRLLSLLAELRPAGALLLSGD
;
A
#
# COMPACT_ATOMS: atom_id res chain seq x y z
N ARG A 1 6.00 10.26 -74.18
CA ARG A 1 5.03 10.04 -75.29
C ARG A 1 4.94 8.53 -75.55
N ARG A 2 3.73 7.99 -75.40
CA ARG A 2 3.20 6.67 -75.86
C ARG A 2 4.12 5.45 -75.85
N ALA A 3 3.74 4.45 -75.04
CA ALA A 3 3.40 3.12 -75.56
C ALA A 3 2.41 2.45 -74.59
N ALA A 4 1.37 1.86 -75.16
CA ALA A 4 0.29 1.15 -74.49
C ALA A 4 0.43 -0.36 -74.74
N MET A 5 -0.51 -1.13 -74.19
CA MET A 5 -0.72 -2.59 -74.28
C MET A 5 -0.03 -3.37 -73.14
N GLY A 6 -0.66 -4.33 -72.47
CA GLY A 6 -1.98 -4.92 -72.68
C GLY A 6 -2.29 -6.02 -71.66
N SER A 7 -3.58 -6.35 -71.59
CA SER A 7 -4.19 -7.66 -71.32
C SER A 7 -3.57 -8.62 -70.28
N LEU A 8 -4.32 -8.87 -69.20
CA LEU A 8 -4.20 -10.02 -68.30
C LEU A 8 -4.72 -11.33 -68.94
N PRO A 9 -4.14 -12.49 -68.56
CA PRO A 9 -4.85 -13.75 -68.45
C PRO A 9 -4.98 -14.24 -66.99
N GLN A 10 -6.04 -15.01 -66.76
CA GLN A 10 -6.38 -15.73 -65.52
C GLN A 10 -5.36 -16.82 -65.17
N LEU A 11 -5.25 -17.18 -63.89
CA LEU A 11 -5.20 -18.56 -63.41
C LEU A 11 -5.46 -18.65 -61.90
N ALA A 12 -6.06 -19.78 -61.53
CA ALA A 12 -6.71 -20.10 -60.27
C ALA A 12 -5.78 -20.26 -59.05
N SER A 13 -6.28 -20.02 -57.84
CA SER A 13 -6.74 -21.08 -56.92
C SER A 13 -6.67 -20.64 -55.44
N THR A 14 -7.51 -21.29 -54.63
CA THR A 14 -7.48 -21.43 -53.16
C THR A 14 -7.70 -20.20 -52.26
N ALA A 15 -8.88 -20.12 -51.63
CA ALA A 15 -9.03 -20.21 -50.17
C ALA A 15 -10.51 -20.18 -49.79
N ALA A 16 -11.03 -21.31 -49.29
CA ALA A 16 -12.32 -21.38 -48.63
C ALA A 16 -12.17 -20.85 -47.19
N VAL A 17 -12.99 -19.88 -46.81
CA VAL A 17 -13.21 -19.52 -45.40
C VAL A 17 -14.69 -19.74 -45.11
N PHE A 18 -14.96 -20.75 -44.29
CA PHE A 18 -16.28 -21.06 -43.75
C PHE A 18 -16.75 -19.94 -42.82
N LEU A 19 -17.89 -19.34 -43.13
CA LEU A 19 -18.72 -18.65 -42.14
C LEU A 19 -19.54 -19.72 -41.40
N ALA A 20 -19.30 -19.87 -40.10
CA ALA A 20 -20.22 -20.54 -39.18
C ALA A 20 -20.80 -19.48 -38.25
N ALA A 21 -22.03 -19.06 -38.53
CA ALA A 21 -22.87 -18.33 -37.60
C ALA A 21 -23.52 -19.34 -36.66
N CYS A 22 -23.13 -19.33 -35.38
CA CYS A 22 -23.88 -20.01 -34.32
C CYS A 22 -24.62 -18.96 -33.50
N ALA A 23 -25.95 -19.00 -33.60
CA ALA A 23 -26.85 -18.31 -32.69
C ALA A 23 -26.68 -18.89 -31.29
N PHE A 24 -26.42 -18.02 -30.31
CA PHE A 24 -26.48 -18.38 -28.90
C PHE A 24 -27.74 -17.75 -28.30
N THR A 25 -28.73 -18.60 -28.00
CA THR A 25 -29.90 -18.25 -27.21
C THR A 25 -29.45 -17.97 -25.77
N ALA A 26 -29.71 -16.76 -25.27
CA ALA A 26 -29.47 -16.38 -23.90
C ALA A 26 -30.41 -17.17 -22.97
N ASN A 27 -29.83 -18.04 -22.14
CA ASN A 27 -30.50 -18.57 -20.95
C ASN A 27 -29.97 -17.76 -19.76
N VAL A 28 -30.84 -16.94 -19.16
CA VAL A 28 -30.52 -16.15 -17.97
C VAL A 28 -30.57 -17.11 -16.77
N GLY A 29 -29.45 -17.77 -16.52
CA GLY A 29 -29.20 -18.56 -15.31
C GLY A 29 -28.56 -17.67 -14.25
N ALA A 30 -29.00 -17.84 -13.01
CA ALA A 30 -28.57 -17.10 -11.83
C ALA A 30 -27.05 -16.94 -11.74
N VAL A 31 -26.62 -15.72 -11.40
CA VAL A 31 -25.23 -15.40 -11.06
C VAL A 31 -24.88 -16.16 -9.79
N ASP A 32 -24.20 -17.28 -9.97
CA ASP A 32 -23.57 -18.01 -8.88
C ASP A 32 -22.43 -17.13 -8.36
N THR A 33 -22.61 -16.59 -7.16
CA THR A 33 -21.61 -15.77 -6.50
C THR A 33 -20.52 -16.70 -5.98
N ALA A 34 -19.57 -17.02 -6.85
CA ALA A 34 -18.34 -17.70 -6.45
C ALA A 34 -17.71 -16.89 -5.29
N PRO A 35 -17.37 -17.52 -4.16
CA PRO A 35 -16.78 -16.81 -3.03
C PRO A 35 -15.47 -16.17 -3.47
N LEU A 36 -15.26 -14.93 -3.02
CA LEU A 36 -14.01 -14.20 -3.16
C LEU A 36 -12.85 -15.13 -2.77
N HIS A 37 -11.95 -15.38 -3.72
CA HIS A 37 -10.68 -16.07 -3.43
C HIS A 37 -9.92 -15.19 -2.43
N ASP A 38 -9.96 -15.61 -1.18
CA ASP A 38 -9.36 -14.97 -0.04
C ASP A 38 -7.90 -15.42 0.09
N GLU A 39 -6.93 -14.56 -0.25
CA GLU A 39 -5.53 -14.82 0.11
C GLU A 39 -5.31 -14.87 1.63
N SER A 40 -6.28 -14.45 2.46
CA SER A 40 -6.18 -14.52 3.93
C SER A 40 -6.19 -15.94 4.50
N ASN A 41 -6.46 -16.96 3.66
CA ASN A 41 -6.35 -18.37 4.05
C ASN A 41 -5.25 -19.15 3.32
N THR A 42 -4.42 -18.50 2.51
CA THR A 42 -3.15 -19.10 2.10
C THR A 42 -2.19 -19.03 3.28
N GLN A 43 -2.33 -19.99 4.20
CA GLN A 43 -1.26 -20.38 5.11
C GLN A 43 -0.10 -20.82 4.23
N ILE A 44 0.73 -19.89 3.78
CA ILE A 44 2.02 -20.24 3.23
C ILE A 44 2.73 -20.90 4.40
N HIS A 45 2.91 -22.22 4.33
CA HIS A 45 3.88 -22.96 5.14
C HIS A 45 5.29 -22.48 4.74
N GLY A 46 5.54 -21.20 4.96
CA GLY A 46 6.76 -20.51 4.60
C GLY A 46 7.84 -20.78 5.63
N PRO A 47 9.11 -20.53 5.27
CA PRO A 47 10.21 -20.63 6.21
C PRO A 47 9.93 -19.75 7.44
N ARG A 48 10.38 -20.24 8.60
CA ARG A 48 10.27 -19.49 9.86
C ARG A 48 11.01 -18.16 9.70
N ILE A 49 10.30 -17.05 9.93
CA ILE A 49 10.88 -15.72 10.02
C ILE A 49 11.45 -15.51 11.42
N SER A 50 12.74 -15.20 11.51
CA SER A 50 13.45 -14.93 12.75
C SER A 50 13.81 -13.44 12.87
N THR A 51 14.08 -12.77 11.75
CA THR A 51 14.50 -11.36 11.71
C THR A 51 13.67 -10.58 10.70
N VAL A 52 12.86 -9.64 11.19
CA VAL A 52 12.15 -8.66 10.36
C VAL A 52 12.88 -7.32 10.49
N ALA A 53 13.50 -6.86 9.41
CA ALA A 53 13.93 -5.48 9.28
C ALA A 53 12.77 -4.63 8.73
N PHE A 54 12.69 -3.37 9.14
CA PHE A 54 11.64 -2.46 8.67
C PHE A 54 12.20 -1.05 8.53
N GLY A 55 11.50 -0.22 7.76
CA GLY A 55 11.84 1.19 7.64
C GLY A 55 10.86 1.99 6.80
N SER A 56 11.06 3.29 6.82
CA SER A 56 10.31 4.29 6.06
C SER A 56 11.22 5.45 5.70
N CYS A 57 10.65 6.49 5.10
CA CYS A 57 11.25 7.80 4.94
C CYS A 57 12.56 7.80 4.12
N ARG A 58 12.57 7.01 3.03
CA ARG A 58 13.71 6.90 2.12
C ARG A 58 13.77 8.09 1.15
N LYS A 59 14.54 9.12 1.52
CA LYS A 59 14.93 10.19 0.59
C LYS A 59 15.95 9.66 -0.42
N GLN A 60 15.45 9.15 -1.54
CA GLN A 60 16.18 8.41 -2.57
C GLN A 60 17.36 9.18 -3.20
N GLN A 61 17.39 10.51 -3.08
CA GLN A 61 18.46 11.38 -3.58
C GLN A 61 19.65 11.54 -2.62
N LEU A 62 19.54 11.07 -1.38
CA LEU A 62 20.61 11.11 -0.39
C LEU A 62 21.42 9.80 -0.41
N PRO A 63 22.68 9.81 0.08
CA PRO A 63 23.41 8.57 0.35
C PRO A 63 22.65 7.68 1.33
N GLN A 64 22.62 6.37 1.06
CA GLN A 64 21.85 5.39 1.84
C GLN A 64 22.76 4.27 2.40
N PRO A 65 23.73 4.59 3.27
CA PRO A 65 24.60 3.58 3.90
C PRO A 65 23.82 2.60 4.78
N ILE A 66 22.58 2.94 5.13
CA ILE A 66 21.68 2.13 5.95
C ILE A 66 21.43 0.74 5.35
N TRP A 67 21.37 0.60 4.01
CA TRP A 67 21.17 -0.70 3.36
C TRP A 67 22.22 -1.71 3.76
N ARG A 68 23.49 -1.27 3.81
CA ARG A 68 24.59 -2.15 4.21
C ARG A 68 24.46 -2.57 5.66
N ALA A 69 24.17 -1.62 6.55
CA ALA A 69 23.99 -1.89 7.98
C ALA A 69 22.82 -2.88 8.23
N VAL A 70 21.72 -2.76 7.48
CA VAL A 70 20.59 -3.69 7.60
C VAL A 70 20.95 -5.07 7.03
N LEU A 71 21.68 -5.16 5.91
CA LEU A 71 22.13 -6.46 5.39
C LEU A 71 23.05 -7.20 6.35
N ASP A 72 23.89 -6.49 7.09
CA ASP A 72 24.78 -7.11 8.08
C ASP A 72 23.99 -7.80 9.22
N LEU A 73 22.68 -7.50 9.38
CA LEU A 73 21.77 -8.21 10.28
C LEU A 73 21.14 -9.48 9.67
N SER A 74 21.39 -9.77 8.38
CA SER A 74 20.83 -10.91 7.64
C SER A 74 19.32 -11.07 7.81
N PRO A 75 18.50 -10.05 7.45
CA PRO A 75 17.06 -10.10 7.65
C PRO A 75 16.41 -11.14 6.73
N ASP A 76 15.46 -11.89 7.28
CA ASP A 76 14.60 -12.78 6.47
C ASP A 76 13.58 -11.96 5.67
N MET A 77 13.26 -10.76 6.15
CA MET A 77 12.26 -9.88 5.59
C MET A 77 12.62 -8.40 5.76
N TRP A 78 12.33 -7.60 4.73
CA TRP A 78 12.21 -6.16 4.78
C TRP A 78 10.74 -5.75 4.71
N LEU A 79 10.33 -4.90 5.65
CA LEU A 79 8.97 -4.40 5.77
C LEU A 79 8.94 -2.88 5.60
N TRP A 80 8.34 -2.42 4.52
CA TRP A 80 8.04 -1.00 4.31
C TRP A 80 6.93 -0.54 5.25
N THR A 81 7.20 0.56 5.95
CA THR A 81 6.26 1.23 6.84
C THR A 81 5.88 2.61 6.31
N GLY A 82 5.99 2.81 4.99
CA GLY A 82 5.73 4.09 4.34
C GLY A 82 6.94 4.73 3.67
N ASP A 83 6.69 5.79 2.90
CA ASP A 83 7.66 6.67 2.27
C ASP A 83 8.87 5.96 1.65
N ALA A 84 8.61 5.04 0.73
CA ALA A 84 9.67 4.45 -0.08
C ALA A 84 10.29 5.49 -1.03
N ILE A 85 9.62 6.60 -1.36
CA ILE A 85 10.20 7.69 -2.17
C ILE A 85 9.76 9.06 -1.65
N TYR A 86 10.49 10.11 -2.05
CA TYR A 86 10.13 11.52 -1.86
C TYR A 86 10.11 12.21 -3.23
N PRO A 87 9.01 12.16 -3.98
CA PRO A 87 8.85 12.92 -5.21
C PRO A 87 8.72 14.42 -4.92
N LYS A 88 8.77 15.26 -5.96
CA LYS A 88 8.48 16.69 -5.80
C LYS A 88 7.01 16.90 -5.41
N PRO A 89 6.68 17.95 -4.64
CA PRO A 89 5.30 18.27 -4.31
C PRO A 89 4.42 18.38 -5.56
N GLY A 90 3.28 17.70 -5.53
CA GLY A 90 2.32 17.69 -6.62
C GLY A 90 2.67 16.79 -7.82
N ALA A 91 3.61 15.87 -7.63
CA ALA A 91 3.91 14.78 -8.57
C ALA A 91 2.65 14.03 -9.02
N GLY A 92 2.54 13.79 -10.32
CA GLY A 92 1.54 12.90 -10.90
C GLY A 92 2.07 11.47 -10.97
N GLU A 93 1.30 10.58 -11.62
CA GLU A 93 1.61 9.14 -11.66
C GLU A 93 2.99 8.89 -12.28
N ILE A 94 3.30 9.62 -13.36
CA ILE A 94 4.55 9.47 -14.09
C ILE A 94 5.75 9.85 -13.20
N GLU A 95 5.64 10.94 -12.45
CA GLU A 95 6.69 11.37 -11.52
C GLU A 95 6.88 10.38 -10.37
N ILE A 96 5.79 9.80 -9.85
CA ILE A 96 5.83 8.77 -8.80
C ILE A 96 6.56 7.52 -9.31
N ARG A 97 6.17 6.98 -10.46
CA ARG A 97 6.82 5.80 -11.05
C ARG A 97 8.30 6.04 -11.34
N ARG A 98 8.64 7.19 -11.92
CA ARG A 98 10.05 7.58 -12.15
C ARG A 98 10.85 7.69 -10.85
N ALA A 99 10.22 8.17 -9.77
CA ALA A 99 10.89 8.24 -8.48
C ALA A 99 11.17 6.84 -7.91
N TYR A 100 10.27 5.87 -8.09
CA TYR A 100 10.55 4.46 -7.75
C TYR A 100 11.67 3.88 -8.60
N GLU A 101 11.61 4.03 -9.93
CA GLU A 101 12.66 3.58 -10.85
C GLU A 101 14.03 4.14 -10.44
N SER A 102 14.09 5.45 -10.16
CA SER A 102 15.31 6.12 -9.69
C SER A 102 15.79 5.54 -8.37
N ALA A 103 14.90 5.30 -7.42
CA ALA A 103 15.26 4.76 -6.12
C ALA A 103 15.78 3.31 -6.20
N MET A 104 15.22 2.50 -7.09
CA MET A 104 15.65 1.11 -7.34
C MET A 104 16.92 1.01 -8.20
N SER A 105 17.29 2.08 -8.93
CA SER A 105 18.54 2.14 -9.69
C SER A 105 19.81 2.36 -8.83
N ASN A 106 19.65 2.68 -7.54
CA ASN A 106 20.77 2.79 -6.62
C ASN A 106 21.40 1.40 -6.39
N LYS A 107 22.73 1.29 -6.57
CA LYS A 107 23.44 -0.01 -6.48
C LYS A 107 23.31 -0.68 -5.11
N ASP A 108 23.32 0.08 -4.02
CA ASP A 108 23.20 -0.47 -2.67
C ASP A 108 21.78 -0.94 -2.40
N ALA A 109 20.78 -0.19 -2.88
CA ALA A 109 19.38 -0.59 -2.81
C ALA A 109 19.11 -1.84 -3.67
N LEU A 110 19.66 -1.91 -4.88
CA LEU A 110 19.54 -3.07 -5.76
C LEU A 110 20.19 -4.30 -5.11
N ALA A 111 21.39 -4.16 -4.54
CA ALA A 111 22.06 -5.23 -3.80
C ALA A 111 21.23 -5.68 -2.59
N PHE A 112 20.63 -4.72 -1.87
CA PHE A 112 19.75 -5.00 -0.75
C PHE A 112 18.51 -5.82 -1.15
N PHE A 113 17.70 -5.32 -2.08
CA PHE A 113 16.47 -5.99 -2.48
C PHE A 113 16.71 -7.28 -3.27
N SER A 114 17.92 -7.48 -3.82
CA SER A 114 18.31 -8.77 -4.39
C SER A 114 18.73 -9.80 -3.33
N ALA A 115 19.15 -9.36 -2.15
CA ALA A 115 19.65 -10.22 -1.08
C ALA A 115 18.58 -10.57 -0.03
N VAL A 116 17.63 -9.68 0.23
CA VAL A 116 16.56 -9.93 1.21
C VAL A 116 15.49 -10.83 0.60
N PRO A 117 15.17 -12.00 1.20
CA PRO A 117 14.26 -12.97 0.61
C PRO A 117 12.82 -12.47 0.43
N ILE A 118 12.36 -11.61 1.35
CA ILE A 118 10.98 -11.14 1.39
C ILE A 118 10.96 -9.64 1.53
N VAL A 119 10.25 -8.98 0.62
CA VAL A 119 9.96 -7.53 0.65
C VAL A 119 8.45 -7.37 0.65
N ASP A 120 7.91 -6.68 1.65
CA ASP A 120 6.48 -6.35 1.73
C ASP A 120 6.28 -5.01 2.44
N GLY A 121 5.05 -4.55 2.60
CA GLY A 121 4.70 -3.39 3.40
C GLY A 121 3.57 -2.56 2.82
N VAL A 122 3.47 -1.32 3.25
CA VAL A 122 2.46 -0.33 2.82
C VAL A 122 3.12 0.99 2.46
N TYR A 123 2.46 1.75 1.58
CA TYR A 123 2.86 3.11 1.22
C TYR A 123 2.60 4.11 2.34
N ASP A 124 3.12 5.32 2.21
CA ASP A 124 2.62 6.50 2.93
C ASP A 124 2.39 7.70 2.01
N ASP A 125 2.27 8.93 2.52
CA ASP A 125 1.76 10.05 1.73
C ASP A 125 2.68 10.46 0.56
N HIS A 126 4.00 10.32 0.70
CA HIS A 126 4.92 10.61 -0.40
C HIS A 126 4.87 9.56 -1.53
N ASP A 127 4.60 8.30 -1.18
CA ASP A 127 4.32 7.21 -2.13
C ASP A 127 2.92 7.36 -2.75
N TYR A 128 1.97 7.88 -1.97
CA TYR A 128 0.59 8.17 -2.34
C TYR A 128 0.47 9.40 -3.24
N GLY A 129 1.46 10.28 -3.26
CA GLY A 129 1.56 11.43 -4.17
C GLY A 129 0.93 12.73 -3.66
N GLU A 130 0.32 12.72 -2.47
CA GLU A 130 -0.24 13.91 -1.82
C GLU A 130 0.03 13.86 -0.33
N ASN A 131 0.80 14.85 0.17
CA ASN A 131 1.11 14.99 1.58
C ASN A 131 -0.19 15.10 2.38
N ASP A 132 -0.31 14.31 3.45
CA ASP A 132 -1.54 14.23 4.26
C ASP A 132 -2.80 13.87 3.44
N GLY A 133 -2.63 13.28 2.25
CA GLY A 133 -3.72 12.90 1.35
C GLY A 133 -4.54 11.74 1.88
N GLY A 134 -5.85 11.80 1.68
CA GLY A 134 -6.83 10.82 2.15
C GLY A 134 -7.73 10.33 1.02
N LYS A 135 -8.98 10.00 1.35
CA LYS A 135 -9.98 9.50 0.41
C LYS A 135 -10.41 10.48 -0.70
N HIS A 136 -10.00 11.74 -0.62
CA HIS A 136 -10.33 12.76 -1.61
C HIS A 136 -9.26 12.94 -2.67
N PHE A 137 -8.09 12.32 -2.51
CA PHE A 137 -7.06 12.34 -3.53
C PHE A 137 -7.58 11.60 -4.77
N GLU A 138 -7.33 12.13 -5.97
CA GLU A 138 -7.91 11.58 -7.20
C GLU A 138 -7.17 10.33 -7.68
N MET A 139 -5.88 10.21 -7.37
CA MET A 139 -5.01 9.16 -7.91
C MET A 139 -4.69 8.02 -6.92
N ARG A 140 -5.57 7.75 -5.95
CA ARG A 140 -5.35 6.72 -4.91
C ARG A 140 -5.12 5.35 -5.52
N GLU A 141 -5.88 5.05 -6.57
CA GLU A 141 -5.81 3.78 -7.29
C GLU A 141 -4.49 3.61 -8.03
N GLN A 142 -4.07 4.64 -8.75
CA GLN A 142 -2.81 4.66 -9.47
C GLN A 142 -1.63 4.53 -8.50
N SER A 143 -1.71 5.16 -7.34
CA SER A 143 -0.66 5.11 -6.31
C SER A 143 -0.56 3.72 -5.68
N ARG A 144 -1.70 3.07 -5.39
CA ARG A 144 -1.77 1.66 -4.99
C ARG A 144 -1.11 0.74 -5.99
N LEU A 145 -1.45 0.88 -7.26
CA LEU A 145 -0.90 0.03 -8.31
C LEU A 145 0.61 0.30 -8.52
N ALA A 146 1.04 1.56 -8.46
CA ALA A 146 2.45 1.93 -8.57
C ALA A 146 3.29 1.32 -7.43
N PHE A 147 2.83 1.40 -6.18
CA PHE A 147 3.56 0.79 -5.06
C PHE A 147 3.64 -0.74 -5.20
N LEU A 148 2.53 -1.40 -5.56
CA LEU A 148 2.51 -2.85 -5.76
C LEU A 148 3.40 -3.30 -6.92
N ASP A 149 3.45 -2.55 -8.01
CA ASP A 149 4.25 -2.92 -9.19
C ASP A 149 5.73 -2.61 -9.02
N GLU A 150 6.07 -1.40 -8.57
CA GLU A 150 7.46 -0.90 -8.61
C GLU A 150 8.24 -1.21 -7.32
N VAL A 151 7.56 -1.31 -6.17
CA VAL A 151 8.19 -1.52 -4.86
C VAL A 151 8.09 -2.97 -4.42
N LEU A 152 6.88 -3.53 -4.46
CA LEU A 152 6.62 -4.88 -3.94
C LEU A 152 6.70 -5.98 -5.00
N GLN A 153 6.65 -5.61 -6.30
CA GLN A 153 6.56 -6.55 -7.42
C GLN A 153 5.47 -7.63 -7.20
N SER A 154 4.32 -7.21 -6.68
CA SER A 154 3.27 -8.13 -6.25
C SER A 154 2.63 -8.89 -7.42
N PRO A 155 2.15 -10.12 -7.20
CA PRO A 155 1.41 -10.89 -8.21
C PRO A 155 0.24 -10.11 -8.80
N LYS A 156 -0.06 -10.36 -10.08
CA LYS A 156 -1.13 -9.64 -10.80
C LYS A 156 -2.54 -9.99 -10.32
N ASP A 157 -2.68 -11.12 -9.63
CA ASP A 157 -3.90 -11.64 -9.01
C ASP A 157 -4.02 -11.30 -7.51
N SER A 158 -3.03 -10.60 -6.93
CA SER A 158 -3.09 -10.18 -5.52
C SER A 158 -4.37 -9.39 -5.22
N PRO A 159 -5.15 -9.73 -4.17
CA PRO A 159 -6.38 -9.04 -3.81
C PRO A 159 -6.14 -7.57 -3.46
N ARG A 160 -4.93 -7.23 -2.98
CA ARG A 160 -4.50 -5.84 -2.69
C ARG A 160 -4.61 -4.90 -3.89
N ARG A 161 -4.75 -5.42 -5.11
CA ARG A 161 -4.91 -4.64 -6.34
C ARG A 161 -6.33 -4.16 -6.57
N THR A 162 -7.34 -4.80 -5.98
CA THR A 162 -8.75 -4.55 -6.29
C THR A 162 -9.65 -4.54 -5.05
N GLN A 163 -9.20 -5.04 -3.91
CA GLN A 163 -9.99 -5.09 -2.69
C GLN A 163 -10.48 -3.69 -2.27
N PRO A 164 -11.68 -3.60 -1.67
CA PRO A 164 -12.18 -2.35 -1.12
C PRO A 164 -11.26 -1.82 -0.02
N GLY A 165 -11.14 -0.50 0.09
CA GLY A 165 -10.42 0.16 1.18
C GLY A 165 -8.89 0.24 1.05
N GLY A 166 -8.30 -0.21 -0.07
CA GLY A 166 -6.92 0.16 -0.43
C GLY A 166 -5.90 -0.98 -0.45
N LEU A 167 -4.69 -0.68 0.03
CA LEU A 167 -3.47 -1.51 -0.09
C LEU A 167 -3.24 -2.44 1.12
N TYR A 168 -4.11 -2.41 2.14
CA TYR A 168 -3.92 -3.20 3.36
C TYR A 168 -3.81 -4.71 3.08
N GLY A 169 -3.18 -5.46 3.96
CA GLY A 169 -2.99 -6.89 3.75
C GLY A 169 -2.36 -7.57 4.95
N SER A 170 -2.32 -8.90 4.94
CA SER A 170 -1.71 -9.67 6.02
C SER A 170 -0.89 -10.82 5.48
N ARG A 171 0.09 -11.25 6.28
CA ARG A 171 0.90 -12.43 6.01
C ARG A 171 1.10 -13.22 7.29
N VAL A 172 1.19 -14.54 7.13
CA VAL A 172 1.39 -15.47 8.24
C VAL A 172 2.59 -16.34 7.91
N PHE A 173 3.52 -16.47 8.86
CA PHE A 173 4.76 -17.22 8.70
C PHE A 173 4.96 -18.22 9.83
N GLY A 174 5.56 -19.36 9.50
CA GLY A 174 5.79 -20.44 10.45
C GLY A 174 4.54 -21.24 10.78
N THR A 175 4.69 -22.21 11.68
CA THR A 175 3.63 -23.13 12.10
C THR A 175 3.35 -22.98 13.59
N PRO A 176 2.11 -23.18 14.06
CA PRO A 176 1.82 -23.17 15.48
C PRO A 176 2.75 -24.11 16.28
N PRO A 177 3.22 -23.69 17.47
CA PRO A 177 2.95 -22.40 18.13
C PRO A 177 3.88 -21.25 17.68
N GLN A 178 4.87 -21.50 16.83
CA GLN A 178 5.87 -20.50 16.39
C GLN A 178 5.43 -19.79 15.11
N GLN A 179 4.32 -19.05 15.21
CA GLN A 179 3.76 -18.33 14.08
C GLN A 179 3.81 -16.81 14.29
N LEU A 180 4.28 -16.10 13.26
CA LEU A 180 4.26 -14.64 13.16
C LEU A 180 3.14 -14.23 12.21
N LYS A 181 2.27 -13.32 12.65
CA LYS A 181 1.29 -12.67 11.78
C LYS A 181 1.65 -11.20 11.60
N ILE A 182 1.82 -10.77 10.35
CA ILE A 182 2.02 -9.37 9.99
C ILE A 182 0.70 -8.85 9.42
N ILE A 183 0.25 -7.71 9.92
CA ILE A 183 -1.00 -7.03 9.54
C ILE A 183 -0.62 -5.62 9.12
N MET A 184 -0.78 -5.30 7.85
CA MET A 184 -0.38 -4.02 7.28
C MET A 184 -1.62 -3.18 7.02
N LEU A 185 -1.70 -2.02 7.67
CA LEU A 185 -2.78 -1.07 7.55
C LEU A 185 -2.45 -0.03 6.48
N ASP A 186 -3.37 0.19 5.57
CA ASP A 186 -3.41 1.40 4.74
C ASP A 186 -4.05 2.54 5.55
N THR A 187 -3.33 3.64 5.76
CA THR A 187 -3.86 4.83 6.46
C THR A 187 -4.04 6.02 5.53
N ARG A 188 -4.14 5.78 4.21
CA ARG A 188 -4.32 6.83 3.19
C ARG A 188 -5.63 6.64 2.42
N PHE A 189 -5.87 5.44 1.89
CA PHE A 189 -6.87 5.19 0.87
C PHE A 189 -8.29 5.61 1.27
N SER A 190 -8.72 5.23 2.47
CA SER A 190 -10.06 5.48 2.99
C SER A 190 -10.12 6.64 3.98
N ARG A 191 -8.98 7.21 4.35
CA ARG A 191 -8.87 8.15 5.46
C ARG A 191 -9.64 9.44 5.22
N ASP A 192 -10.35 9.88 6.23
CA ASP A 192 -11.08 11.14 6.26
C ASP A 192 -10.15 12.35 6.32
N SER A 193 -10.72 13.51 6.02
CA SER A 193 -10.01 14.78 6.17
C SER A 193 -9.72 15.06 7.64
N HIS A 194 -8.55 15.63 7.91
CA HIS A 194 -8.23 16.17 9.23
C HIS A 194 -9.24 17.24 9.67
N ALA A 195 -9.45 17.37 10.98
CA ALA A 195 -10.26 18.43 11.57
C ALA A 195 -9.84 19.84 11.12
N ILE A 196 -8.53 20.06 11.00
CA ILE A 196 -7.96 21.23 10.32
C ILE A 196 -7.27 20.70 9.06
N PRO A 197 -7.73 21.10 7.86
CA PRO A 197 -7.07 20.73 6.62
C PRO A 197 -5.58 21.07 6.67
N SER A 198 -4.74 20.09 6.39
CA SER A 198 -3.30 20.29 6.43
C SER A 198 -2.87 21.19 5.27
N PRO A 199 -2.05 22.22 5.53
CA PRO A 199 -1.41 22.97 4.45
C PRO A 199 -0.30 22.16 3.77
N GLY A 200 0.11 21.00 4.32
CA GLY A 200 1.18 20.12 3.83
C GLY A 200 1.02 19.70 2.37
N GLY A 201 -0.22 19.39 1.96
CA GLY A 201 -0.56 19.04 0.58
C GLY A 201 -0.59 20.22 -0.40
N SER A 202 -0.41 21.46 0.07
CA SER A 202 -0.50 22.65 -0.78
C SER A 202 0.72 22.80 -1.69
N LYS A 203 0.49 22.65 -2.99
CA LYS A 203 1.51 22.81 -4.06
C LYS A 203 2.04 24.24 -4.17
N HIS A 204 1.33 25.23 -3.63
CA HIS A 204 1.65 26.66 -3.78
C HIS A 204 2.35 27.27 -2.56
N LEU A 205 2.49 26.52 -1.46
CA LEU A 205 3.10 27.00 -0.24
C LEU A 205 4.53 26.45 -0.07
N PRO A 206 5.58 27.28 -0.16
CA PRO A 206 6.92 26.83 0.16
C PRO A 206 6.98 26.42 1.64
N LYS A 207 7.66 25.31 1.95
CA LYS A 207 7.80 24.79 3.32
C LYS A 207 6.46 24.41 3.99
N ALA A 208 5.47 24.01 3.18
CA ALA A 208 4.15 23.55 3.62
C ALA A 208 4.18 22.56 4.82
N GLY A 209 5.12 21.61 4.84
CA GLY A 209 5.28 20.66 5.96
C GLY A 209 5.61 21.32 7.31
N TYR A 210 6.42 22.39 7.33
CA TYR A 210 6.70 23.13 8.58
C TYR A 210 5.46 23.85 9.09
N LEU A 211 4.67 24.42 8.18
CA LEU A 211 3.41 25.05 8.53
C LEU A 211 2.41 24.02 9.07
N ALA A 212 2.33 22.84 8.44
CA ALA A 212 1.50 21.74 8.91
C ALA A 212 1.86 21.34 10.34
N GLY A 213 3.15 21.12 10.63
CA GLY A 213 3.61 20.78 11.97
C GLY A 213 3.35 21.88 13.01
N ALA A 214 3.49 23.16 12.62
CA ALA A 214 3.12 24.28 13.48
C ALA A 214 1.62 24.31 13.77
N THR A 215 0.77 24.15 12.75
CA THR A 215 -0.68 24.14 12.92
C THR A 215 -1.15 22.97 13.80
N ARG A 216 -0.59 21.78 13.63
CA ARG A 216 -0.91 20.61 14.47
C ARG A 216 -0.49 20.81 15.91
N SER A 217 0.71 21.35 16.14
CA SER A 217 1.21 21.65 17.48
C SER A 217 0.30 22.66 18.19
N MET A 218 -0.15 23.69 17.47
CA MET A 218 -1.12 24.66 17.99
C MET A 218 -2.47 24.00 18.28
N SER A 219 -3.00 23.18 17.37
CA SER A 219 -4.25 22.44 17.60
C SER A 219 -4.19 21.58 18.86
N ALA A 220 -3.07 20.90 19.10
CA ALA A 220 -2.85 20.12 20.30
C ALA A 220 -2.87 21.00 21.57
N VAL A 221 -2.20 22.15 21.56
CA VAL A 221 -2.18 23.10 22.70
C VAL A 221 -3.58 23.65 23.01
N PHE A 222 -4.36 23.99 21.99
CA PHE A 222 -5.68 24.59 22.16
C PHE A 222 -6.83 23.57 22.21
N GLY A 223 -6.53 22.27 22.14
CA GLY A 223 -7.54 21.21 22.13
C GLY A 223 -8.43 21.20 20.88
N ILE A 224 -7.97 21.77 19.76
CA ILE A 224 -8.72 21.78 18.50
C ILE A 224 -8.64 20.38 17.87
N GLY A 225 -9.80 19.84 17.46
CA GLY A 225 -9.89 18.51 16.85
C GLY A 225 -9.97 17.34 17.84
N GLN A 226 -9.98 17.59 19.16
CA GLN A 226 -10.08 16.53 20.17
C GLN A 226 -11.39 15.72 20.12
N THR A 227 -12.45 16.30 19.53
CA THR A 227 -13.75 15.65 19.31
C THR A 227 -13.95 15.24 17.85
N HIS A 228 -12.91 15.30 17.03
CA HIS A 228 -13.00 14.92 15.63
C HIS A 228 -13.29 13.43 15.49
N ASP A 229 -14.28 13.13 14.65
CA ASP A 229 -14.84 11.80 14.42
C ASP A 229 -14.38 11.17 13.09
N GLY A 230 -13.43 11.80 12.39
CA GLY A 230 -12.87 11.26 11.16
C GLY A 230 -12.21 9.90 11.35
N ASP A 231 -12.38 9.04 10.36
CA ASP A 231 -11.85 7.68 10.34
C ASP A 231 -10.58 7.53 9.48
N VAL A 232 -9.71 6.60 9.88
CA VAL A 232 -8.43 6.33 9.21
C VAL A 232 -8.51 5.18 8.21
N LEU A 233 -9.31 4.15 8.47
CA LEU A 233 -9.24 2.87 7.73
C LEU A 233 -10.41 2.64 6.77
N GLY A 234 -11.58 3.23 7.03
CA GLY A 234 -12.84 2.85 6.40
C GLY A 234 -13.39 1.52 6.93
N GLU A 235 -14.70 1.33 6.84
CA GLU A 235 -15.38 0.17 7.44
C GLU A 235 -14.91 -1.17 6.88
N ASP A 236 -14.67 -1.27 5.57
CA ASP A 236 -14.17 -2.51 4.93
C ASP A 236 -12.87 -3.00 5.59
N GLN A 237 -11.93 -2.08 5.82
CA GLN A 237 -10.66 -2.41 6.44
C GLN A 237 -10.80 -2.64 7.95
N TRP A 238 -11.74 -1.99 8.64
CA TRP A 238 -12.02 -2.26 10.05
C TRP A 238 -12.57 -3.66 10.28
N GLU A 239 -13.53 -4.09 9.46
CA GLU A 239 -14.09 -5.44 9.50
C GLU A 239 -13.01 -6.47 9.19
N TRP A 240 -12.20 -6.22 8.16
CA TRP A 240 -11.04 -7.03 7.83
C TRP A 240 -10.03 -7.09 8.99
N LEU A 241 -9.65 -5.97 9.60
CA LEU A 241 -8.68 -5.95 10.70
C LEU A 241 -9.16 -6.79 11.89
N ARG A 242 -10.44 -6.66 12.26
CA ARG A 242 -11.05 -7.49 13.29
C ARG A 242 -10.98 -8.97 12.92
N SER A 243 -11.27 -9.35 11.67
CA SER A 243 -11.19 -10.74 11.23
C SER A 243 -9.76 -11.28 11.29
N GLN A 244 -8.76 -10.44 10.99
CA GLN A 244 -7.35 -10.84 11.08
C GLN A 244 -6.88 -11.12 12.50
N LEU A 245 -7.46 -10.45 13.50
CA LEU A 245 -7.09 -10.61 14.91
C LEU A 245 -7.92 -11.67 15.63
N THR A 246 -9.15 -11.90 15.18
CA THR A 246 -10.08 -12.85 15.82
C THR A 246 -9.59 -14.28 15.63
N ASN A 247 -9.47 -15.04 16.73
CA ASN A 247 -9.06 -16.45 16.74
C ASN A 247 -7.72 -16.74 16.03
N SER A 248 -6.82 -15.76 15.94
CA SER A 248 -5.49 -16.01 15.38
C SER A 248 -4.64 -16.86 16.32
N SER A 249 -3.98 -17.88 15.78
CA SER A 249 -3.06 -18.77 16.51
C SER A 249 -1.60 -18.30 16.47
N ALA A 250 -1.33 -17.11 15.90
CA ALA A 250 0.00 -16.54 15.90
C ALA A 250 0.44 -16.13 17.32
N SER A 251 1.70 -16.42 17.66
CA SER A 251 2.29 -16.03 18.94
C SER A 251 2.73 -14.57 18.97
N VAL A 252 2.92 -13.96 17.79
CA VAL A 252 3.30 -12.55 17.62
C VAL A 252 2.44 -11.94 16.52
N HIS A 253 1.90 -10.75 16.78
CA HIS A 253 1.14 -9.96 15.82
C HIS A 253 1.85 -8.63 15.59
N LEU A 254 2.46 -8.49 14.42
CA LEU A 254 3.08 -7.25 13.98
C LEU A 254 2.07 -6.41 13.21
N ILE A 255 1.60 -5.33 13.81
CA ILE A 255 0.58 -4.45 13.24
C ILE A 255 1.29 -3.19 12.75
N VAL A 256 1.27 -3.00 11.43
CA VAL A 256 2.03 -1.97 10.72
C VAL A 256 1.08 -0.86 10.32
N SER A 257 1.42 0.37 10.69
CA SER A 257 0.73 1.60 10.30
C SER A 257 1.71 2.50 9.59
N SER A 258 1.33 3.15 8.49
CA SER A 258 2.28 4.04 7.83
C SER A 258 2.50 5.35 8.62
N ILE A 259 1.46 5.85 9.30
CA ILE A 259 1.56 6.98 10.25
C ILE A 259 1.72 6.54 11.71
N GLN A 260 2.19 7.45 12.56
CA GLN A 260 2.49 7.16 13.97
C GLN A 260 1.22 6.84 14.81
N VAL A 261 1.23 5.73 15.55
CA VAL A 261 0.03 5.27 16.33
C VAL A 261 0.00 5.83 17.75
N LEU A 262 1.14 5.81 18.44
CA LEU A 262 1.25 6.09 19.88
C LEU A 262 2.05 7.35 20.21
N THR A 263 2.51 8.09 19.20
CA THR A 263 3.29 9.31 19.41
C THR A 263 2.55 10.32 20.28
N THR A 264 3.31 11.02 21.11
CA THR A 264 2.86 12.17 21.90
C THR A 264 3.29 13.48 21.28
N VAL A 265 4.04 13.44 20.17
CA VAL A 265 4.52 14.61 19.44
C VAL A 265 3.52 14.90 18.31
N PRO A 266 2.76 16.00 18.37
CA PRO A 266 1.72 16.29 17.38
C PRO A 266 2.27 16.90 16.07
N ALA A 267 3.57 17.12 15.95
CA ALA A 267 4.14 17.87 14.82
C ALA A 267 4.07 17.10 13.49
N VAL A 268 4.07 15.77 13.54
CA VAL A 268 4.05 14.87 12.38
C VAL A 268 2.73 14.13 12.38
N GLU A 269 2.27 13.71 11.21
CA GLU A 269 0.97 13.09 11.06
C GLU A 269 0.86 11.81 11.92
N SER A 270 -0.34 11.54 12.41
CA SER A 270 -0.53 10.45 13.37
C SER A 270 -2.00 10.14 13.58
N TRP A 271 -2.25 8.97 14.13
CA TRP A 271 -3.54 8.59 14.69
C TRP A 271 -4.01 9.57 15.79
N GLY A 272 -3.10 10.33 16.40
CA GLY A 272 -3.45 11.37 17.38
C GLY A 272 -4.34 12.47 16.81
N HIS A 273 -4.33 12.68 15.50
CA HIS A 273 -5.20 13.63 14.81
C HIS A 273 -6.60 13.08 14.51
N PHE A 274 -6.81 11.77 14.69
CA PHE A 274 -8.08 11.07 14.47
C PHE A 274 -8.49 10.35 15.76
N PRO A 275 -8.86 11.10 16.82
CA PRO A 275 -9.00 10.54 18.17
C PRO A 275 -10.07 9.44 18.25
N ALA A 276 -11.17 9.56 17.51
CA ALA A 276 -12.19 8.52 17.42
C ALA A 276 -11.64 7.21 16.82
N SER A 277 -10.95 7.31 15.68
CA SER A 277 -10.34 6.17 14.98
C SER A 277 -9.22 5.52 15.81
N ARG A 278 -8.37 6.32 16.46
CA ARG A 278 -7.33 5.82 17.40
C ARG A 278 -7.95 5.09 18.58
N LYS A 279 -9.01 5.64 19.18
CA LYS A 279 -9.75 4.98 20.26
C LYS A 279 -10.33 3.64 19.79
N ARG A 280 -10.87 3.58 18.57
CA ARG A 280 -11.39 2.34 17.97
C ARG A 280 -10.29 1.29 17.81
N LEU A 281 -9.11 1.66 17.29
CA LEU A 281 -7.96 0.76 17.18
C LEU A 281 -7.56 0.20 18.54
N LEU A 282 -7.33 1.07 19.53
CA LEU A 282 -6.88 0.66 20.86
C LEU A 282 -7.94 -0.19 21.59
N SER A 283 -9.22 0.13 21.40
CA SER A 283 -10.33 -0.65 21.97
C SER A 283 -10.39 -2.04 21.34
N LEU A 284 -10.22 -2.15 20.03
CA LEU A 284 -10.18 -3.45 19.34
C LEU A 284 -9.03 -4.33 19.85
N LEU A 285 -7.84 -3.76 20.02
CA LEU A 285 -6.68 -4.49 20.54
C LEU A 285 -6.87 -4.89 22.01
N ALA A 286 -7.48 -4.03 22.82
CA ALA A 286 -7.80 -4.32 24.21
C ALA A 286 -8.90 -5.39 24.34
N GLU A 287 -9.86 -5.42 23.42
CA GLU A 287 -10.93 -6.41 23.36
C GLU A 287 -10.38 -7.79 22.97
N LEU A 288 -9.66 -7.87 21.85
CA LEU A 288 -9.21 -9.15 21.27
C LEU A 288 -7.94 -9.70 21.92
N ARG A 289 -7.12 -8.85 22.53
CA ARG A 289 -5.84 -9.20 23.19
C ARG A 289 -4.98 -10.17 22.36
N PRO A 290 -4.65 -9.84 21.10
CA PRO A 290 -3.81 -10.69 20.27
C PRO A 290 -2.45 -10.96 20.95
N ALA A 291 -1.96 -12.18 20.85
CA ALA A 291 -0.70 -12.58 21.47
C ALA A 291 0.49 -11.82 20.85
N GLY A 292 1.39 -11.31 21.70
CA GLY A 292 2.61 -10.63 21.25
C GLY A 292 2.36 -9.44 20.31
N ALA A 293 1.32 -8.64 20.58
CA ALA A 293 0.97 -7.50 19.74
C ALA A 293 2.06 -6.41 19.78
N LEU A 294 2.57 -6.06 18.60
CA LEU A 294 3.56 -5.00 18.39
C LEU A 294 3.02 -4.02 17.34
N LEU A 295 3.01 -2.73 17.67
CA LEU A 295 2.69 -1.67 16.73
C LEU A 295 4.00 -1.15 16.11
N LEU A 296 4.09 -1.14 14.79
CA LEU A 296 5.17 -0.50 14.03
C LEU A 296 4.62 0.66 13.21
N SER A 297 5.37 1.76 13.15
CA SER A 297 5.03 2.90 12.31
C SER A 297 6.22 3.64 11.73
N GLY A 298 6.00 4.26 10.58
CA GLY A 298 6.89 5.24 9.95
C GLY A 298 6.42 6.67 10.19
N ASP A 299 6.53 7.50 9.13
CA ASP A 299 6.23 8.95 9.04
C ASP A 299 7.17 9.87 9.84
#